data_AF-A0A1H5ASB2-F1
#
_entry.id   AF-A0A1H5ASB2-F1
#
_cell.length_a   1.000
_cell.length_b   1.000
_cell.length_c   1.000
_cell.angle_alpha   90.00
_cell.angle_beta   90.00
_cell.angle_gamma   90.00
#
_symmetry.space_group_name_H-M   'P 1'
#
loop_
_entity.id
_entity.type
_entity.pdbx_description
1 polymer ?
#
loop_
_entity_poly.entity_id
_entity_poly.type
_entity_poly.pdbx_seq_one_letter_code
_entity_poly.pdbx_strand_id
1 'polypeptide(L)'
;MSDRLRPVWVLAAGAGLILLALLWWYVIFGTIVSEGYGKYSQAAPCLWGTSGYTCQLMLSLCSVDYLLIPKAYRPELFQAGVFLLLSGGLFAALRRS
;
A
#
# COMPACT_ATOMS: atom_id res chain seq x y z
N MET A 1 -7.12 -31.78 -9.27
CA MET A 1 -7.42 -30.37 -9.64
C MET A 1 -6.90 -29.33 -8.63
N SER A 2 -6.05 -29.67 -7.64
CA SER A 2 -5.60 -28.71 -6.60
C SER A 2 -4.36 -27.87 -6.94
N ASP A 3 -3.60 -28.21 -7.99
CA ASP A 3 -2.30 -27.58 -8.25
C ASP A 3 -2.35 -26.23 -8.96
N ARG A 4 -3.46 -25.91 -9.63
CA ARG A 4 -3.63 -24.68 -10.41
C ARG A 4 -4.23 -23.52 -9.61
N LEU A 5 -4.95 -23.82 -8.53
CA LEU A 5 -5.57 -22.80 -7.68
C LEU A 5 -4.55 -22.08 -6.79
N ARG A 6 -3.50 -22.79 -6.31
CA ARG A 6 -2.50 -22.24 -5.38
C ARG A 6 -1.83 -20.95 -5.89
N PRO A 7 -1.32 -20.87 -7.14
CA PRO A 7 -0.72 -19.63 -7.63
C PRO A 7 -1.73 -18.49 -7.86
N VAL A 8 -2.97 -18.81 -8.25
CA VAL A 8 -4.01 -17.80 -8.46
C VAL A 8 -4.43 -17.15 -7.15
N TRP A 9 -4.59 -17.93 -6.08
CA TRP A 9 -4.89 -17.40 -4.74
C TRP A 9 -3.76 -16.52 -4.19
N VAL A 10 -2.50 -16.89 -4.43
CA VAL A 10 -1.33 -16.09 -4.03
C VAL A 10 -1.28 -14.75 -4.77
N LEU A 11 -1.52 -14.77 -6.09
CA LEU A 11 -1.63 -13.55 -6.90
C LEU A 11 -2.81 -12.67 -6.47
N ALA A 12 -3.97 -13.27 -6.23
CA ALA A 12 -5.17 -12.56 -5.77
C ALA A 12 -4.98 -11.95 -4.37
N ALA A 13 -4.32 -12.67 -3.45
CA ALA A 13 -4.00 -12.16 -2.12
C ALA A 13 -3.02 -10.98 -2.17
N GLY A 14 -1.96 -11.07 -2.99
CA GLY A 14 -1.03 -9.97 -3.18
C GLY A 14 -1.70 -8.74 -3.82
N ALA A 15 -2.55 -8.93 -4.83
CA ALA A 15 -3.33 -7.84 -5.44
C ALA A 15 -4.30 -7.20 -4.44
N GLY A 16 -4.98 -8.01 -3.62
CA GLY A 16 -5.87 -7.53 -2.57
C GLY A 16 -5.13 -6.69 -1.52
N LEU A 17 -3.93 -7.13 -1.10
CA LEU A 17 -3.09 -6.38 -0.17
C LEU A 17 -2.63 -5.04 -0.75
N ILE A 18 -2.22 -5.00 -2.03
CA ILE A 18 -1.85 -3.75 -2.69
C ILE A 18 -3.04 -2.79 -2.75
N LEU A 19 -4.23 -3.27 -3.15
CA LEU A 19 -5.43 -2.44 -3.20
C LEU A 19 -5.80 -1.90 -1.83
N LEU A 20 -5.74 -2.73 -0.79
CA LEU A 20 -6.02 -2.32 0.59
C LEU A 20 -5.02 -1.25 1.06
N ALA A 21 -3.73 -1.41 0.76
CA ALA A 21 -2.70 -0.44 1.09
C ALA A 21 -2.86 0.88 0.31
N LEU A 22 -3.24 0.83 -0.96
CA LEU A 22 -3.55 2.01 -1.77
C LEU A 22 -4.78 2.76 -1.24
N LEU A 23 -5.84 2.04 -0.88
CA LEU A 23 -7.04 2.60 -0.25
C LEU A 23 -6.67 3.28 1.06
N TRP A 24 -5.88 2.63 1.90
CA TRP A 24 -5.44 3.20 3.17
C TRP A 24 -4.60 4.48 2.96
N TRP A 25 -3.65 4.43 2.03
CA TRP A 25 -2.86 5.61 1.66
C TRP A 25 -3.75 6.75 1.15
N TYR A 26 -4.70 6.44 0.26
CA TYR A 26 -5.60 7.43 -0.31
C TYR A 26 -6.50 8.05 0.76
N VAL A 27 -7.01 7.29 1.73
CA VAL A 27 -7.84 7.84 2.81
C VAL A 27 -7.04 8.82 3.67
N ILE A 28 -5.77 8.52 3.98
CA ILE A 28 -4.92 9.42 4.79
C ILE A 28 -4.50 10.65 3.97
N PHE A 29 -3.80 10.43 2.87
CA PHE A 29 -3.19 11.52 2.09
C PHE A 29 -4.20 12.27 1.23
N GLY A 30 -5.27 11.61 0.78
CA GLY A 30 -6.36 12.26 0.08
C GLY A 30 -7.07 13.28 0.96
N THR A 31 -7.24 12.99 2.25
CA THR A 31 -7.80 13.96 3.21
C THR A 31 -6.87 15.16 3.39
N ILE A 32 -5.58 14.92 3.63
CA ILE A 32 -4.55 15.97 3.77
C ILE A 32 -4.50 16.89 2.53
N VAL A 33 -4.58 16.30 1.33
CA VAL A 33 -4.59 17.07 0.07
C VAL A 33 -5.92 17.81 -0.11
N SER A 34 -7.04 17.21 0.25
CA SER A 34 -8.37 17.83 0.15
C SER A 34 -8.52 19.05 1.09
N GLU A 35 -7.84 19.01 2.23
CA GLU A 35 -7.78 20.13 3.18
C GLU A 35 -6.73 21.19 2.79
N GLY A 36 -5.99 20.97 1.71
CA GLY A 36 -5.03 21.95 1.17
C GLY A 36 -3.65 21.92 1.82
N TYR A 37 -3.35 20.94 2.66
CA TYR A 37 -2.07 20.83 3.39
C TYR A 37 -0.93 20.20 2.58
N GLY A 38 -1.15 19.77 1.33
CA GLY A 38 -0.10 19.20 0.50
C GLY A 38 -0.51 18.81 -0.92
N LYS A 39 0.43 18.27 -1.70
CA LYS A 39 0.21 17.73 -3.05
C LYS A 39 0.41 16.21 -3.09
N TYR A 40 -0.34 15.52 -3.94
CA TYR A 40 -0.17 14.08 -4.18
C TYR A 40 1.25 13.69 -4.60
N SER A 41 1.99 14.58 -5.28
CA SER A 41 3.39 14.33 -5.66
C SER A 41 4.34 14.20 -4.47
N GLN A 42 4.07 14.88 -3.36
CA GLN A 42 4.85 14.78 -2.13
C GLN A 42 4.42 13.56 -1.28
N ALA A 43 3.15 13.17 -1.39
CA ALA A 43 2.62 11.99 -0.71
C ALA A 43 2.97 10.68 -1.46
N ALA A 44 3.20 10.70 -2.77
CA ALA A 44 3.50 9.50 -3.55
C ALA A 44 4.68 8.67 -2.98
N PRO A 45 5.84 9.27 -2.63
CA PRO A 45 6.94 8.51 -2.02
C PRO A 45 6.63 7.99 -0.60
N CYS A 46 5.64 8.56 0.09
CA CYS A 46 5.15 8.00 1.35
C CYS A 46 4.56 6.61 1.20
N LEU A 47 3.95 6.29 0.05
CA LEU A 47 3.36 4.98 -0.21
C LEU A 47 4.39 3.87 0.00
N TRP A 48 5.61 4.11 -0.46
CA TRP A 48 6.73 3.16 -0.40
C TRP A 48 7.61 3.32 0.85
N GLY A 49 7.38 4.34 1.67
CA GLY A 49 8.22 4.66 2.83
C GLY A 49 9.58 5.27 2.47
N THR A 50 9.77 5.78 1.25
CA THR A 50 11.08 6.28 0.78
C THR A 50 11.41 7.68 1.30
N SER A 51 10.40 8.47 1.67
CA SER A 51 10.54 9.86 2.12
C SER A 51 10.17 10.03 3.60
N GLY A 52 10.85 9.27 4.47
CA GLY A 52 10.50 9.13 5.90
C GLY A 52 10.22 10.44 6.65
N TYR A 53 11.04 11.48 6.45
CA TYR A 53 10.86 12.78 7.12
C TYR A 53 9.62 13.56 6.62
N THR A 54 9.46 13.69 5.30
CA THR A 54 8.27 14.32 4.69
C THR A 54 6.99 13.59 5.07
N CYS A 55 7.09 12.27 5.20
CA CYS A 55 5.97 11.44 5.57
C CYS A 55 5.52 11.65 7.02
N GLN A 56 6.47 11.62 7.95
CA GLN A 56 6.19 11.93 9.36
C GLN A 56 5.60 13.34 9.53
N LEU A 57 6.07 14.30 8.74
CA LEU A 57 5.52 15.65 8.73
C LEU A 57 4.06 15.65 8.24
N MET A 58 3.74 15.03 7.10
CA MET A 58 2.35 14.95 6.63
C MET A 58 1.43 14.20 7.61
N LEU A 59 1.94 13.17 8.27
CA LEU A 59 1.22 12.42 9.30
C LEU A 59 0.95 13.27 10.54
N SER A 60 1.84 14.20 10.90
CA SER A 60 1.59 15.12 12.03
C SER A 60 0.59 16.23 11.68
N LEU A 61 0.51 16.62 10.40
CA LEU A 61 -0.53 17.52 9.88
C LEU A 61 -1.91 16.85 9.79
N CYS A 62 -1.99 15.52 9.93
CA CYS A 62 -3.23 14.79 10.03
C CYS A 62 -3.91 15.05 11.40
N SER A 63 -4.46 16.25 11.53
CA SER A 63 -5.13 16.77 12.73
C SER A 63 -6.51 16.17 12.93
N VAL A 64 -7.06 15.50 11.92
CA VAL A 64 -8.41 14.96 11.98
C VAL A 64 -8.44 13.72 12.88
N ASP A 65 -9.27 13.80 13.92
CA ASP A 65 -9.65 12.71 14.81
C ASP A 65 -10.58 11.72 14.08
N TYR A 66 -10.02 10.82 13.26
CA TYR A 66 -10.77 9.64 12.82
C TYR A 66 -10.58 8.53 13.85
N LEU A 67 -11.57 8.35 14.72
CA LEU A 67 -11.66 7.28 15.71
C LEU A 67 -11.56 5.85 15.13
N LEU A 68 -11.64 5.67 13.79
CA LEU A 68 -11.71 4.37 13.14
C LEU A 68 -10.46 3.94 12.34
N ILE A 69 -9.51 4.83 12.05
CA ILE A 69 -8.37 4.49 11.17
C ILE A 69 -7.06 4.80 11.89
N PRO A 70 -6.14 3.84 12.02
CA PRO A 70 -4.86 4.08 12.68
C PRO A 70 -4.14 5.26 12.02
N LYS A 71 -3.78 6.28 12.81
CA LYS A 71 -2.96 7.43 12.38
C LYS A 71 -1.58 7.03 11.83
N ALA A 72 -1.24 5.74 11.80
CA ALA A 72 0.02 5.22 11.31
C ALA A 72 -0.19 4.52 9.95
N TYR A 73 0.17 5.20 8.87
CA TYR A 73 0.41 4.53 7.60
C TYR A 73 1.67 3.65 7.75
N ARG A 74 1.51 2.35 7.47
CA ARG A 74 2.58 1.35 7.53
C ARG A 74 2.99 0.98 6.10
N PRO A 75 4.10 1.51 5.56
CA PRO A 75 4.56 1.18 4.21
C PRO A 75 4.88 -0.31 4.06
N GLU A 76 5.11 -1.03 5.17
CA GLU A 76 5.38 -2.46 5.21
C GLU A 76 4.23 -3.28 4.59
N LEU A 77 2.98 -2.82 4.72
CA LEU A 77 1.81 -3.52 4.17
C LEU A 77 1.82 -3.51 2.64
N PHE A 78 2.18 -2.36 2.06
CA PHE A 78 2.30 -2.18 0.62
C PHE A 78 3.49 -2.98 0.08
N GLN A 79 4.64 -2.89 0.76
CA GLN A 79 5.85 -3.63 0.40
C GLN A 79 5.61 -5.15 0.45
N ALA A 80 4.94 -5.65 1.50
CA ALA A 80 4.57 -7.05 1.62
C ALA A 80 3.68 -7.50 0.44
N GLY A 81 2.66 -6.72 0.08
CA GLY A 81 1.79 -6.99 -1.07
C GLY A 81 2.57 -7.07 -2.39
N VAL A 82 3.49 -6.15 -2.63
CA VAL A 82 4.38 -6.15 -3.81
C VAL A 82 5.28 -7.38 -3.84
N PHE A 83 5.93 -7.72 -2.73
CA PHE A 83 6.77 -8.93 -2.63
C PHE A 83 5.96 -10.20 -2.91
N LEU A 84 4.74 -10.28 -2.39
CA LEU A 84 3.84 -11.42 -2.59
C LEU A 84 3.40 -11.55 -4.05
N LEU A 85 3.09 -10.43 -4.72
CA LEU A 85 2.76 -10.41 -6.14
C LEU A 85 3.95 -10.78 -7.03
N LEU A 86 5.14 -10.23 -6.74
CA LEU A 86 6.36 -10.52 -7.48
C LEU A 86 6.78 -11.99 -7.34
N SER A 87 6.76 -12.53 -6.12
CA SER A 87 7.03 -13.95 -5.89
C SER A 87 5.99 -14.84 -6.57
N GLY A 88 4.69 -14.54 -6.45
CA GLY A 88 3.63 -15.27 -7.14
C GLY A 88 3.77 -15.24 -8.66
N GLY A 89 4.12 -14.08 -9.23
CA GLY A 89 4.37 -13.90 -10.67
C GLY A 89 5.61 -14.66 -11.14
N LEU A 90 6.71 -14.60 -10.40
CA LEU A 90 7.94 -15.31 -10.71
C LEU A 90 7.73 -16.83 -10.67
N PHE A 91 7.06 -17.34 -9.63
CA PHE A 91 6.72 -18.76 -9.55
C PHE A 91 5.78 -19.19 -10.69
N ALA A 92 4.81 -18.36 -11.07
CA ALA A 92 3.92 -18.64 -12.20
C ALA A 92 4.68 -18.62 -13.54
N ALA A 93 5.65 -17.73 -13.72
CA ALA A 93 6.49 -17.65 -14.91
C ALA A 93 7.46 -18.84 -15.01
N LEU A 94 8.15 -19.19 -13.91
CA LEU A 94 9.07 -20.33 -13.84
C LEU A 94 8.36 -21.67 -14.06
N ARG A 95 7.08 -21.80 -13.66
CA ARG A 95 6.29 -23.02 -13.93
C ARG A 95 5.80 -23.12 -15.38
N ARG A 96 5.99 -22.05 -16.18
CA ARG A 96 5.56 -21.96 -17.58
C ARG A 96 6.71 -22.21 -18.58
N SER A 97 7.96 -22.10 -18.12
CA SER A 97 9.19 -22.44 -18.86
C SER A 97 9.58 -23.90 -18.67
#